data_AF-A0A537G8N4-F1
#
_entry.id   AF-A0A537G8N4-F1
#
_cell.length_a   1.000
_cell.length_b   1.000
_cell.length_c   1.000
_cell.angle_alpha   90.00
_cell.angle_beta   90.00
_cell.angle_gamma   90.00
#
_symmetry.space_group_name_H-M   'P 1'
#
loop_
_entity.id
_entity.type
_entity.pdbx_description
1 polymer ?
#
loop_
_entity_poly.entity_id
_entity_poly.type
_entity_poly.pdbx_seq_one_letter_code
_entity_poly.pdbx_strand_id
1 'polypeptide(L)'
;TNVVLWGIAVVYVVGTMFTRILSVPVSLVPLLFPFALIHGAKRYAWNGIVVFVVFTFIISNILENLSILTGVPFGHYYYSDSLGPKLALVPIFIALSYVSFGYLAWVLSTVVVSEARRRSSVLTAVATPLVASFIMVPWDLSLDPIASTINHAWIWTQGGGYFGVPISNFLGWSLTVYIFFQLFAIYLRQRGSDDLSRALPITHYLQIILVYMSTGVGFVIDHLVSINMHVTDAVGQVWRTRDIYETSAISAIYTMIFVSILALVILFRDQLVQKKGSALANLQDSKD
;
A
#
# COMPACT_ATOMS: atom_id res chain seq x y z
N THR A 1 7.45 13.60 -17.85
CA THR A 1 6.89 13.05 -16.59
C THR A 1 6.46 11.59 -16.64
N ASN A 2 5.83 11.05 -17.70
CA ASN A 2 5.51 9.61 -17.74
C ASN A 2 6.76 8.71 -17.80
N VAL A 3 7.80 9.13 -18.53
CA VAL A 3 9.12 8.44 -18.55
C VAL A 3 9.75 8.38 -17.17
N VAL A 4 9.67 9.46 -16.39
CA VAL A 4 10.20 9.52 -15.01
C VAL A 4 9.47 8.52 -14.10
N LEU A 5 8.14 8.48 -14.15
CA LEU A 5 7.35 7.54 -13.36
C LEU A 5 7.67 6.08 -13.71
N TRP A 6 7.77 5.76 -15.00
CA TRP A 6 8.19 4.43 -15.43
C TRP A 6 9.64 4.11 -15.03
N GLY A 7 10.55 5.07 -15.10
CA GLY A 7 11.92 4.92 -14.62
C GLY A 7 11.97 4.56 -13.14
N ILE A 8 11.24 5.30 -12.29
CA ILE A 8 11.17 5.00 -10.85
C ILE A 8 10.52 3.62 -10.61
N ALA A 9 9.42 3.32 -11.30
CA ALA A 9 8.75 2.01 -11.18
C ALA A 9 9.66 0.85 -11.58
N VAL A 10 10.39 0.96 -12.69
CA VAL A 10 11.34 -0.06 -13.15
C VAL A 10 12.50 -0.22 -12.18
N VAL A 11 13.10 0.88 -11.71
CA VAL A 11 14.17 0.84 -10.70
C VAL A 11 13.68 0.18 -9.42
N TYR A 12 12.48 0.52 -8.95
CA TYR A 12 11.87 -0.09 -7.77
C TYR A 12 11.66 -1.60 -7.98
N VAL A 13 11.01 -2.00 -9.08
CA VAL A 13 10.69 -3.41 -9.38
C VAL A 13 11.97 -4.22 -9.51
N VAL A 14 12.85 -3.85 -10.46
CA VAL A 14 14.09 -4.60 -10.75
C VAL A 14 15.00 -4.60 -9.54
N GLY A 15 15.18 -3.44 -8.90
CA GLY A 15 16.01 -3.31 -7.72
C GLY A 15 15.49 -4.15 -6.56
N THR A 16 14.18 -4.19 -6.31
CA THR A 16 13.60 -5.00 -5.23
C THR A 16 13.74 -6.49 -5.52
N MET A 17 13.59 -6.91 -6.78
CA MET A 17 13.85 -8.32 -7.14
C MET A 17 15.33 -8.67 -6.90
N PHE A 18 16.24 -7.80 -7.34
CA PHE A 18 17.68 -8.00 -7.20
C PHE A 18 18.12 -8.04 -5.73
N THR A 19 17.67 -7.10 -4.91
CA THR A 19 18.03 -7.08 -3.48
C THR A 19 17.51 -8.30 -2.74
N ARG A 20 16.30 -8.78 -3.08
CA ARG A 20 15.73 -10.00 -2.47
C ARG A 20 16.46 -11.27 -2.92
N ILE A 21 16.66 -11.46 -4.23
CA ILE A 21 17.36 -12.64 -4.78
C ILE A 21 18.77 -12.77 -4.20
N LEU A 22 19.48 -11.65 -4.06
CA LEU A 22 20.84 -11.63 -3.53
C LEU A 22 20.90 -11.43 -2.01
N SER A 23 19.76 -11.39 -1.32
CA SER A 23 19.66 -11.15 0.13
C SER A 23 20.43 -9.90 0.60
N VAL A 24 20.42 -8.84 -0.19
CA VAL A 24 21.04 -7.54 0.12
C VAL A 24 20.08 -6.75 1.00
N PRO A 25 20.49 -6.30 2.21
CA PRO A 25 19.60 -5.64 3.18
C PRO A 25 19.35 -4.16 2.83
N VAL A 26 18.80 -3.89 1.64
CA VAL A 26 18.49 -2.55 1.15
C VAL A 26 17.02 -2.47 0.79
N SER A 27 16.32 -1.51 1.41
CA SER A 27 14.93 -1.20 1.10
C SER A 27 14.83 -0.10 0.04
N LEU A 28 14.06 -0.37 -1.01
CA LEU A 28 13.77 0.60 -2.07
C LEU A 28 12.42 1.32 -1.87
N VAL A 29 11.72 1.06 -0.77
CA VAL A 29 10.47 1.75 -0.40
C VAL A 29 10.59 3.28 -0.44
N PRO A 30 11.73 3.92 -0.04
CA PRO A 30 11.86 5.38 -0.13
C PRO A 30 11.70 5.94 -1.56
N LEU A 31 11.96 5.15 -2.61
CA LEU A 31 11.73 5.56 -4.00
C LEU A 31 10.24 5.73 -4.33
N LEU A 32 9.36 5.07 -3.59
CA LEU A 32 7.92 5.13 -3.81
C LEU A 32 7.31 6.45 -3.33
N PHE A 33 7.96 7.15 -2.40
CA PHE A 33 7.48 8.45 -1.92
C PHE A 33 7.49 9.52 -3.03
N PRO A 34 8.61 9.82 -3.72
CA PRO A 34 8.59 10.76 -4.84
C PRO A 34 7.74 10.23 -6.01
N PHE A 35 7.65 8.92 -6.22
CA PHE A 35 6.72 8.34 -7.19
C PHE A 35 5.26 8.70 -6.85
N ALA A 36 4.82 8.50 -5.61
CA ALA A 36 3.48 8.83 -5.13
C ALA A 36 3.19 10.33 -5.27
N LEU A 37 4.16 11.20 -4.96
CA LEU A 37 4.01 12.66 -5.14
C LEU A 37 3.81 13.04 -6.62
N ILE A 38 4.66 12.55 -7.52
CA ILE A 38 4.59 12.88 -8.96
C ILE A 38 3.33 12.28 -9.59
N HIS A 39 3.00 11.04 -9.24
CA HIS A 39 1.83 10.33 -9.75
C HIS A 39 0.53 10.96 -9.22
N GLY A 40 0.50 11.29 -7.94
CA GLY A 40 -0.61 11.96 -7.25
C GLY A 40 -0.84 13.38 -7.74
N ALA A 41 0.22 14.17 -7.95
CA ALA A 41 0.10 15.53 -8.45
C ALA A 41 -0.55 15.59 -9.84
N LYS A 42 -0.32 14.60 -10.70
CA LYS A 42 -0.99 14.50 -12.00
C LYS A 42 -2.48 14.24 -11.89
N ARG A 43 -2.91 13.56 -10.84
CA ARG A 43 -4.29 13.11 -10.67
C ARG A 43 -5.13 14.07 -9.84
N TYR A 44 -4.53 14.65 -8.80
CA TYR A 44 -5.23 15.48 -7.80
C TYR A 44 -4.72 16.93 -7.75
N ALA A 45 -3.87 17.32 -8.70
CA ALA A 45 -3.03 18.52 -8.61
C ALA A 45 -2.12 18.50 -7.37
N TRP A 46 -1.23 19.50 -7.25
CA TRP A 46 -0.33 19.60 -6.10
C TRP A 46 -1.09 19.72 -4.77
N ASN A 47 -2.17 20.51 -4.75
CA ASN A 47 -2.98 20.72 -3.56
C ASN A 47 -3.60 19.41 -3.05
N GLY A 48 -4.15 18.58 -3.94
CA GLY A 48 -4.79 17.34 -3.53
C GLY A 48 -3.80 16.29 -3.04
N ILE A 49 -2.62 16.16 -3.67
CA ILE A 49 -1.60 15.23 -3.18
C ILE A 49 -0.98 15.69 -1.86
N VAL A 50 -0.82 17.00 -1.65
CA VAL A 50 -0.37 17.53 -0.35
C VAL A 50 -1.39 17.21 0.74
N VAL A 51 -2.69 17.37 0.48
CA VAL A 51 -3.74 17.00 1.45
C VAL A 51 -3.69 15.50 1.77
N PHE A 52 -3.50 14.65 0.76
CA PHE A 52 -3.33 13.21 0.96
C PHE A 52 -2.13 12.89 1.87
N VAL A 53 -0.98 13.50 1.59
CA VAL A 53 0.26 13.32 2.38
C VAL A 53 0.03 13.81 3.81
N VAL A 54 -0.58 14.98 4.00
CA VAL A 54 -0.85 15.56 5.32
C VAL A 54 -1.76 14.66 6.14
N PHE A 55 -2.89 14.20 5.61
CA PHE A 55 -3.77 13.29 6.34
C PHE A 55 -3.08 11.98 6.68
N THR A 56 -2.40 11.37 5.70
CA THR A 56 -1.70 10.09 5.91
C THR A 56 -0.62 10.25 6.98
N PHE A 57 0.23 11.27 6.86
CA PHE A 57 1.34 11.53 7.76
C PHE A 57 0.86 11.84 9.18
N ILE A 58 -0.08 12.77 9.34
CA ILE A 58 -0.54 13.20 10.67
C ILE A 58 -1.26 12.07 11.39
N ILE A 59 -2.21 11.41 10.72
CA ILE A 59 -3.03 10.36 11.37
C ILE A 59 -2.17 9.15 11.72
N SER A 60 -1.31 8.67 10.79
CA SER A 60 -0.40 7.56 11.09
C SER A 60 0.54 7.88 12.25
N ASN A 61 1.19 9.06 12.25
CA ASN A 61 2.11 9.42 13.34
C ASN A 61 1.39 9.53 14.70
N ILE A 62 0.18 10.10 14.74
CA ILE A 62 -0.59 10.20 15.98
C ILE A 62 -0.91 8.81 16.53
N LEU A 63 -1.43 7.91 15.69
CA LEU A 63 -1.84 6.57 16.14
C LEU A 63 -0.66 5.66 16.45
N GLU A 64 0.46 5.78 15.73
CA GLU A 64 1.71 5.07 16.03
C GLU A 64 2.28 5.50 17.38
N ASN A 65 2.41 6.81 17.63
CA ASN A 65 2.89 7.30 18.92
C ASN A 65 1.92 6.94 20.05
N LEU A 66 0.60 7.03 19.81
CA LEU A 66 -0.41 6.61 20.77
C LEU A 66 -0.24 5.13 21.13
N SER A 67 -0.01 4.26 20.15
CA SER A 67 0.17 2.83 20.40
C SER A 67 1.44 2.50 21.15
N ILE A 68 2.55 3.17 20.83
CA ILE A 68 3.80 2.95 21.58
C ILE A 68 3.62 3.34 23.05
N LEU A 69 2.87 4.43 23.32
CA LEU A 69 2.62 4.92 24.67
C LEU A 69 1.57 4.11 25.44
N THR A 70 0.54 3.60 24.76
CA THR A 70 -0.66 3.04 25.43
C THR A 70 -0.94 1.59 25.11
N GLY A 71 -0.31 1.02 24.08
CA GLY A 71 -0.63 -0.28 23.51
C GLY A 71 -1.79 -0.27 22.51
N VAL A 72 -2.46 0.87 22.28
CA VAL A 72 -3.62 0.97 21.36
C VAL A 72 -3.30 1.91 20.19
N PRO A 73 -3.53 1.51 18.92
CA PRO A 73 -4.28 0.31 18.51
C PRO A 73 -3.44 -0.93 18.16
N PHE A 74 -2.11 -0.83 18.07
CA PHE A 74 -1.27 -1.88 17.46
C PHE A 74 -0.69 -2.90 18.45
N GLY A 75 -0.97 -2.77 19.74
CA GLY A 75 -0.31 -3.52 20.82
C GLY A 75 0.91 -2.78 21.38
N HIS A 76 1.57 -3.38 22.37
CA HIS A 76 2.78 -2.83 22.98
C HIS A 76 4.02 -3.23 22.18
N TYR A 77 4.64 -2.26 21.53
CA TYR A 77 5.88 -2.43 20.76
C TYR A 77 6.76 -1.19 20.85
N TYR A 78 8.01 -1.33 20.42
CA TYR A 78 8.91 -0.20 20.19
C TYR A 78 9.72 -0.41 18.91
N TYR A 79 10.12 0.70 18.28
CA TYR A 79 11.02 0.69 17.13
C TYR A 79 12.48 0.63 17.59
N SER A 80 13.27 -0.25 16.97
CA SER A 80 14.73 -0.24 17.10
C SER A 80 15.35 0.97 16.39
N ASP A 81 16.65 1.21 16.59
CA ASP A 81 17.37 2.31 15.94
C ASP A 81 17.82 1.96 14.51
N SER A 82 17.58 0.72 14.05
CA SER A 82 17.94 0.26 12.70
C SER A 82 17.22 1.00 11.57
N LEU A 83 16.08 1.63 11.85
CA LEU A 83 15.25 2.34 10.88
C LEU A 83 15.63 3.82 10.71
N GLY A 84 16.67 4.26 11.40
CA GLY A 84 17.17 5.63 11.31
C GLY A 84 16.39 6.64 12.17
N PRO A 85 16.39 7.93 11.79
CA PRO A 85 15.86 9.00 12.63
C PRO A 85 14.36 8.85 12.95
N LYS A 86 13.99 9.19 14.19
CA LYS A 86 12.62 9.12 14.71
C LYS A 86 12.01 10.52 14.83
N LEU A 87 10.72 10.63 14.50
CA LEU A 87 9.87 11.74 14.87
C LEU A 87 9.10 11.33 16.12
N ALA A 88 9.44 11.94 17.26
CA ALA A 88 9.07 11.42 18.57
C ALA A 88 9.51 9.96 18.73
N LEU A 89 8.60 8.99 18.80
CA LEU A 89 8.92 7.57 19.01
C LEU A 89 8.98 6.76 17.71
N VAL A 90 8.57 7.35 16.58
CA VAL A 90 8.29 6.63 15.33
C VAL A 90 9.33 6.99 14.26
N PRO A 91 10.01 6.03 13.61
CA PRO A 91 10.94 6.31 12.53
C PRO A 91 10.28 7.06 11.37
N ILE A 92 10.95 8.08 10.83
CA ILE A 92 10.45 8.86 9.69
C ILE A 92 10.17 7.94 8.49
N PHE A 93 10.96 6.88 8.34
CA PHE A 93 10.78 5.83 7.34
C PHE A 93 9.38 5.23 7.35
N ILE A 94 8.77 5.04 8.51
CA ILE A 94 7.43 4.46 8.66
C ILE A 94 6.39 5.40 8.06
N ALA A 95 6.45 6.70 8.39
CA ALA A 95 5.54 7.69 7.84
C ALA A 95 5.63 7.81 6.31
N LEU A 96 6.85 7.73 5.75
CA LEU A 96 7.05 7.70 4.30
C LEU A 96 6.48 6.43 3.67
N SER A 97 6.55 5.30 4.36
CA SER A 97 5.99 4.03 3.91
C SER A 97 4.46 4.05 3.89
N TYR A 98 3.82 4.64 4.92
CA TYR A 98 2.37 4.88 4.93
C TYR A 98 1.92 5.70 3.72
N VAL A 99 2.61 6.81 3.41
CA VAL A 99 2.27 7.63 2.24
C VAL A 99 2.46 6.84 0.94
N SER A 100 3.57 6.11 0.83
CA SER A 100 3.94 5.37 -0.37
C SER A 100 2.94 4.25 -0.68
N PHE A 101 2.79 3.28 0.21
CA PHE A 101 1.88 2.15 0.01
C PHE A 101 0.42 2.56 0.15
N GLY A 102 0.11 3.55 0.98
CA GLY A 102 -1.23 4.11 1.07
C GLY A 102 -1.66 4.72 -0.26
N TYR A 103 -0.77 5.43 -0.95
CA TYR A 103 -1.10 5.98 -2.26
C TYR A 103 -1.35 4.89 -3.31
N LEU A 104 -0.55 3.82 -3.32
CA LEU A 104 -0.77 2.66 -4.21
C LEU A 104 -2.14 2.02 -3.94
N ALA A 105 -2.43 1.74 -2.67
CA ALA A 105 -3.68 1.11 -2.24
C ALA A 105 -4.91 1.98 -2.55
N TRP A 106 -4.79 3.30 -2.35
CA TRP A 106 -5.82 4.26 -2.74
C TRP A 106 -6.13 4.17 -4.24
N VAL A 107 -5.11 4.22 -5.10
CA VAL A 107 -5.32 4.17 -6.55
C VAL A 107 -5.87 2.80 -7.00
N LEU A 108 -5.42 1.69 -6.40
CA LEU A 108 -6.00 0.37 -6.69
C LEU A 108 -7.48 0.30 -6.30
N SER A 109 -7.84 0.86 -5.14
CA SER A 109 -9.23 0.87 -4.69
C SER A 109 -10.16 1.64 -5.65
N THR A 110 -9.68 2.70 -6.30
CA THR A 110 -10.49 3.43 -7.27
C THR A 110 -10.72 2.64 -8.55
N VAL A 111 -9.82 1.72 -8.90
CA VAL A 111 -9.99 0.79 -10.01
C VAL A 111 -10.99 -0.30 -9.65
N VAL A 112 -10.89 -0.86 -8.44
CA VAL A 112 -11.74 -1.97 -7.99
C VAL A 112 -13.17 -1.50 -7.69
N VAL A 113 -13.33 -0.32 -7.09
CA VAL A 113 -14.62 0.22 -6.65
C VAL A 113 -15.12 1.28 -7.63
N SER A 114 -14.59 2.50 -7.49
CA SER A 114 -14.87 3.66 -8.34
C SER A 114 -14.08 4.85 -7.81
N GLU A 115 -13.91 5.86 -8.66
CA GLU A 115 -13.33 7.15 -8.33
C GLU A 115 -14.14 7.89 -7.25
N ALA A 116 -13.49 8.18 -6.11
CA ALA A 116 -13.99 9.14 -5.14
C ALA A 116 -13.67 10.56 -5.66
N ARG A 117 -14.71 11.32 -5.96
CA ARG A 117 -14.60 12.67 -6.55
C ARG A 117 -15.71 13.59 -6.05
N ARG A 118 -15.69 14.84 -6.50
CA ARG A 118 -16.78 15.78 -6.23
C ARG A 118 -18.09 15.18 -6.73
N ARG A 119 -19.14 15.29 -5.90
CA ARG A 119 -20.48 14.70 -6.12
C ARG A 119 -20.52 13.17 -6.28
N SER A 120 -19.44 12.44 -5.98
CA SER A 120 -19.52 10.97 -5.87
C SER A 120 -20.57 10.55 -4.83
N SER A 121 -21.18 9.38 -5.06
CA SER A 121 -22.18 8.83 -4.17
C SER A 121 -21.60 8.61 -2.76
N VAL A 122 -22.44 8.67 -1.73
CA VAL A 122 -21.99 8.38 -0.36
C VAL A 122 -21.44 6.96 -0.26
N LEU A 123 -22.04 6.01 -0.99
CA LEU A 123 -21.56 4.64 -1.07
C LEU A 123 -20.11 4.59 -1.59
N THR A 124 -19.80 5.27 -2.70
CA THR A 124 -18.43 5.34 -3.25
C THR A 124 -17.47 6.02 -2.26
N ALA A 125 -17.92 7.10 -1.61
CA ALA A 125 -17.11 7.85 -0.65
C ALA A 125 -16.76 7.07 0.63
N VAL A 126 -17.44 5.96 0.91
CA VAL A 126 -17.17 5.05 2.05
C VAL A 126 -16.54 3.74 1.59
N ALA A 127 -17.06 3.15 0.51
CA ALA A 127 -16.58 1.88 -0.02
C ALA A 127 -15.14 1.98 -0.56
N THR A 128 -14.79 3.08 -1.24
CA THR A 128 -13.44 3.26 -1.78
C THR A 128 -12.38 3.32 -0.66
N PRO A 129 -12.51 4.16 0.39
CA PRO A 129 -11.61 4.10 1.57
C PRO A 129 -11.55 2.74 2.27
N LEU A 130 -12.70 2.08 2.44
CA LEU A 130 -12.76 0.78 3.09
C LEU A 130 -12.02 -0.28 2.29
N VAL A 131 -12.26 -0.36 0.98
CA VAL A 131 -11.51 -1.29 0.12
C VAL A 131 -10.03 -0.91 0.07
N ALA A 132 -9.69 0.38 0.04
CA ALA A 132 -8.30 0.83 0.09
C ALA A 132 -7.57 0.37 1.35
N SER A 133 -8.20 0.39 2.54
CA SER A 133 -7.56 -0.11 3.75
C SER A 133 -7.30 -1.62 3.68
N PHE A 134 -8.26 -2.40 3.18
CA PHE A 134 -8.10 -3.83 2.94
C PHE A 134 -7.10 -4.16 1.82
N ILE A 135 -6.78 -3.23 0.92
CA ILE A 135 -5.69 -3.37 -0.06
C ILE A 135 -4.35 -3.03 0.58
N MET A 136 -4.28 -2.12 1.55
CA MET A 136 -3.00 -1.77 2.18
C MET A 136 -2.52 -2.81 3.20
N VAL A 137 -3.42 -3.30 4.07
CA VAL A 137 -3.10 -4.22 5.19
C VAL A 137 -2.43 -5.53 4.76
N PRO A 138 -2.71 -6.13 3.58
CA PRO A 138 -1.93 -7.25 3.04
C PRO A 138 -0.41 -7.07 3.00
N TRP A 139 0.06 -5.84 2.77
CA TRP A 139 1.48 -5.54 2.79
C TRP A 139 2.05 -5.69 4.21
N ASP A 140 1.34 -5.17 5.20
CA ASP A 140 1.65 -5.30 6.64
C ASP A 140 1.59 -6.77 7.11
N LEU A 141 0.53 -7.50 6.75
CA LEU A 141 0.38 -8.95 7.01
C LEU A 141 1.53 -9.80 6.46
N SER A 142 2.17 -9.36 5.38
CA SER A 142 3.27 -10.09 4.76
C SER A 142 4.64 -9.62 5.29
N LEU A 143 4.75 -8.34 5.64
CA LEU A 143 6.00 -7.70 6.07
C LEU A 143 6.30 -7.92 7.55
N ASP A 144 5.30 -7.79 8.42
CA ASP A 144 5.51 -7.60 9.85
C ASP A 144 6.23 -8.77 10.53
N PRO A 145 5.85 -10.04 10.33
CA PRO A 145 6.60 -11.16 10.86
C PRO A 145 8.09 -11.15 10.48
N ILE A 146 8.41 -10.73 9.26
CA ILE A 146 9.78 -10.65 8.77
C ILE A 146 10.49 -9.47 9.44
N ALA A 147 9.87 -8.30 9.42
CA ALA A 147 10.47 -7.08 9.93
C ALA A 147 10.63 -7.09 11.46
N SER A 148 9.68 -7.66 12.21
CA SER A 148 9.74 -7.69 13.67
C SER A 148 10.49 -8.89 14.22
N THR A 149 10.15 -10.09 13.74
CA THR A 149 10.57 -11.33 14.40
C THR A 149 11.88 -11.85 13.85
N ILE A 150 12.15 -11.60 12.56
CA ILE A 150 13.43 -11.95 11.93
C ILE A 150 14.41 -10.79 12.03
N ASN A 151 13.99 -9.58 11.62
CA ASN A 151 14.90 -8.44 11.50
C ASN A 151 14.97 -7.54 12.75
N HIS A 152 14.08 -7.73 13.73
CA HIS A 152 14.01 -6.92 14.95
C HIS A 152 13.93 -5.40 14.71
N ALA A 153 13.35 -4.99 13.58
CA ALA A 153 13.18 -3.59 13.22
C ALA A 153 12.24 -2.87 14.19
N TRP A 154 11.17 -3.55 14.60
CA TRP A 154 10.31 -3.22 15.73
C TRP A 154 9.94 -4.49 16.49
N ILE A 155 9.67 -4.36 17.78
CA ILE A 155 9.54 -5.52 18.66
C ILE A 155 8.28 -5.38 19.51
N TRP A 156 7.34 -6.31 19.35
CA TRP A 156 6.19 -6.45 20.25
C TRP A 156 6.62 -7.13 21.55
N THR A 157 6.49 -6.43 22.67
CA THR A 157 7.01 -6.89 23.97
C THR A 157 6.15 -7.97 24.61
N GLN A 158 4.93 -8.15 24.14
CA GLN A 158 3.98 -9.16 24.60
C GLN A 158 3.79 -10.31 23.61
N GLY A 159 4.55 -10.31 22.51
CA GLY A 159 4.39 -11.26 21.41
C GLY A 159 3.01 -11.20 20.75
N GLY A 160 2.67 -12.25 20.02
CA GLY A 160 1.41 -12.35 19.31
C GLY A 160 1.27 -13.63 18.50
N GLY A 161 0.03 -14.01 18.22
CA GLY A 161 -0.28 -15.31 17.58
C GLY A 161 0.17 -15.43 16.13
N TYR A 162 0.50 -14.31 15.47
CA TYR A 162 0.99 -14.30 14.10
C TYR A 162 2.50 -14.07 14.09
N PHE A 163 3.25 -15.11 14.46
CA PHE A 163 4.71 -15.09 14.54
C PHE A 163 5.28 -13.96 15.41
N GLY A 164 4.70 -13.73 16.58
CA GLY A 164 5.10 -12.63 17.48
C GLY A 164 4.35 -11.32 17.24
N VAL A 165 3.53 -11.23 16.18
CA VAL A 165 2.69 -10.06 15.88
C VAL A 165 1.27 -10.25 16.43
N PRO A 166 0.73 -9.31 17.24
CA PRO A 166 -0.61 -9.43 17.79
C PRO A 166 -1.69 -9.06 16.76
N ILE A 167 -2.88 -9.67 16.87
CA ILE A 167 -4.02 -9.36 15.98
C ILE A 167 -4.44 -7.89 16.03
N SER A 168 -4.22 -7.22 17.16
CA SER A 168 -4.49 -5.80 17.34
C SER A 168 -3.73 -4.95 16.33
N ASN A 169 -2.53 -5.36 15.90
CA ASN A 169 -1.77 -4.67 14.86
C ASN A 169 -2.57 -4.53 13.56
N PHE A 170 -3.03 -5.66 12.99
CA PHE A 170 -3.73 -5.67 11.71
C PHE A 170 -5.08 -4.94 11.78
N LEU A 171 -5.80 -5.05 12.89
CA LEU A 171 -7.04 -4.31 13.12
C LEU A 171 -6.78 -2.81 13.28
N GLY A 172 -5.73 -2.45 14.01
CA GLY A 172 -5.28 -1.07 14.20
C GLY A 172 -4.84 -0.44 12.89
N TRP A 173 -4.10 -1.16 12.04
CA TRP A 173 -3.69 -0.71 10.71
C TRP A 173 -4.90 -0.52 9.82
N SER A 174 -5.83 -1.48 9.80
CA SER A 174 -7.08 -1.36 9.05
C SER A 174 -7.86 -0.09 9.42
N LEU A 175 -7.99 0.19 10.72
CA LEU A 175 -8.67 1.37 11.24
C LEU A 175 -7.91 2.67 10.88
N THR A 176 -6.60 2.71 11.15
CA THR A 176 -5.74 3.87 10.90
C THR A 176 -5.78 4.27 9.42
N VAL A 177 -5.63 3.29 8.55
CA VAL A 177 -5.65 3.46 7.10
C VAL A 177 -7.03 3.90 6.61
N TYR A 178 -8.10 3.29 7.13
CA TYR A 178 -9.45 3.72 6.82
C TYR A 178 -9.69 5.19 7.21
N ILE A 179 -9.24 5.63 8.40
CA ILE A 179 -9.47 7.01 8.87
C ILE A 179 -8.85 8.02 7.91
N PHE A 180 -7.57 7.91 7.56
CA PHE A 180 -6.95 8.90 6.69
C PHE A 180 -7.49 8.85 5.25
N PHE A 181 -7.84 7.67 4.73
CA PHE A 181 -8.50 7.57 3.43
C PHE A 181 -9.92 8.13 3.45
N GLN A 182 -10.67 7.94 4.54
CA GLN A 182 -12.02 8.47 4.67
C GLN A 182 -12.01 9.99 4.74
N LEU A 183 -11.05 10.59 5.46
CA LEU A 183 -10.84 12.04 5.46
C LEU A 183 -10.48 12.56 4.06
N PHE A 184 -9.61 11.84 3.34
CA PHE A 184 -9.26 12.20 1.97
C PHE A 184 -10.46 12.10 1.01
N ALA A 185 -11.29 11.06 1.13
CA ALA A 185 -12.51 10.91 0.34
C ALA A 185 -13.53 12.03 0.62
N ILE A 186 -13.68 12.43 1.89
CA ILE A 186 -14.52 13.58 2.28
C ILE A 186 -13.99 14.86 1.64
N TYR A 187 -12.67 15.08 1.70
CA TYR A 187 -12.03 16.21 1.03
C TYR A 187 -12.31 16.21 -0.48
N LEU A 188 -12.12 15.09 -1.17
CA LEU A 188 -12.40 14.99 -2.61
C LEU A 188 -13.87 15.22 -2.95
N ARG A 189 -14.80 14.78 -2.09
CA ARG A 189 -16.23 15.01 -2.30
C ARG A 189 -16.60 16.49 -2.18
N GLN A 190 -15.92 17.24 -1.32
CA GLN A 190 -16.16 18.67 -1.10
C GLN A 190 -15.39 19.58 -2.08
N ARG A 191 -14.14 19.24 -2.38
CA ARG A 191 -13.14 20.11 -3.04
C ARG A 191 -12.47 19.48 -4.26
N GLY A 192 -12.74 18.20 -4.56
CA GLY A 192 -12.17 17.52 -5.72
C GLY A 192 -12.71 18.07 -7.05
N SER A 193 -12.10 17.63 -8.15
CA SER A 193 -12.62 17.94 -9.49
C SER A 193 -13.74 16.99 -9.88
N ASP A 194 -14.77 17.50 -10.56
CA ASP A 194 -15.82 16.67 -11.16
C ASP A 194 -15.28 15.84 -12.34
N ASP A 195 -14.21 16.32 -13.00
CA ASP A 195 -13.63 15.73 -14.22
C ASP A 195 -12.65 14.57 -13.97
N LEU A 196 -12.41 14.17 -12.71
CA LEU A 196 -11.47 13.08 -12.37
C LEU A 196 -11.73 11.76 -13.10
N SER A 197 -12.98 11.50 -13.53
CA SER A 197 -13.38 10.24 -14.17
C SER A 197 -13.19 10.21 -15.68
N ARG A 198 -12.67 11.27 -16.30
CA ARG A 198 -12.26 11.28 -17.72
C ARG A 198 -10.79 11.69 -17.80
N ALA A 199 -10.00 10.95 -18.58
CA ALA A 199 -8.70 11.38 -19.15
C ALA A 199 -7.36 10.96 -18.50
N LEU A 200 -7.29 9.96 -17.61
CA LEU A 200 -5.98 9.35 -17.30
C LEU A 200 -5.72 8.11 -18.17
N PRO A 201 -4.53 8.00 -18.79
CA PRO A 201 -4.20 6.88 -19.67
C PRO A 201 -4.10 5.59 -18.86
N ILE A 202 -4.38 4.44 -19.50
CA ILE A 202 -4.25 3.11 -18.88
C ILE A 202 -2.88 2.90 -18.20
N THR A 203 -1.82 3.49 -18.77
CA THR A 203 -0.45 3.43 -18.24
C THR A 203 -0.30 4.03 -16.85
N HIS A 204 -1.17 4.98 -16.45
CA HIS A 204 -1.21 5.52 -15.10
C HIS A 204 -1.55 4.43 -14.08
N TYR A 205 -2.61 3.67 -14.34
CA TYR A 205 -3.03 2.59 -13.44
C TYR A 205 -2.08 1.38 -13.50
N LEU A 206 -1.54 1.06 -14.68
CA LEU A 206 -0.57 -0.04 -14.84
C LEU A 206 0.69 0.15 -13.99
N GLN A 207 1.21 1.38 -13.86
CA GLN A 207 2.38 1.65 -13.02
C GLN A 207 2.13 1.23 -11.57
N ILE A 208 0.98 1.62 -11.01
CA ILE A 208 0.59 1.29 -9.64
C ILE A 208 0.42 -0.21 -9.46
N ILE A 209 -0.32 -0.85 -10.37
CA ILE A 209 -0.60 -2.28 -10.33
C ILE A 209 0.72 -3.07 -10.36
N LEU A 210 1.64 -2.75 -11.26
CA LEU A 210 2.90 -3.48 -11.40
C LEU A 210 3.82 -3.30 -10.20
N VAL A 211 3.88 -2.09 -9.62
CA VAL A 211 4.66 -1.83 -8.40
C VAL A 211 4.07 -2.60 -7.21
N TYR A 212 2.75 -2.60 -7.04
CA TYR A 212 2.13 -3.30 -5.92
C TYR A 212 2.22 -4.84 -6.09
N MET A 213 2.01 -5.35 -7.31
CA MET A 213 2.17 -6.77 -7.65
C MET A 213 3.60 -7.24 -7.42
N SER A 214 4.61 -6.46 -7.83
CA SER A 214 6.01 -6.84 -7.68
C SER A 214 6.45 -6.90 -6.22
N THR A 215 5.90 -6.04 -5.35
CA THR A 215 6.10 -6.17 -3.90
C THR A 215 5.57 -7.50 -3.38
N GLY A 216 4.37 -7.90 -3.83
CA GLY A 216 3.79 -9.22 -3.50
C GLY A 216 4.67 -10.38 -3.97
N VAL A 217 5.17 -10.32 -5.22
CA VAL A 217 6.13 -11.30 -5.75
C VAL A 217 7.43 -11.31 -4.95
N GLY A 218 7.85 -10.17 -4.41
CA GLY A 218 9.01 -10.08 -3.53
C GLY A 218 8.91 -11.00 -2.31
N PHE A 219 7.75 -11.08 -1.66
CA PHE A 219 7.56 -12.00 -0.52
C PHE A 219 7.64 -13.48 -0.93
N VAL A 220 7.22 -13.81 -2.15
CA VAL A 220 7.39 -15.15 -2.72
C VAL A 220 8.87 -15.45 -2.95
N ILE A 221 9.63 -14.48 -3.45
CA ILE A 221 11.08 -14.64 -3.63
C ILE A 221 11.77 -14.87 -2.29
N ASP A 222 11.45 -14.10 -1.24
CA ASP A 222 12.01 -14.29 0.10
C ASP A 222 11.84 -15.75 0.55
N HIS A 223 10.64 -16.32 0.41
CA HIS A 223 10.41 -17.72 0.73
C HIS A 223 11.31 -18.70 -0.04
N LEU A 224 11.59 -18.42 -1.31
CA LEU A 224 12.40 -19.30 -2.16
C LEU A 224 13.91 -19.21 -1.88
N VAL A 225 14.41 -18.06 -1.42
CA VAL A 225 15.85 -17.80 -1.28
C VAL A 225 16.33 -17.75 0.17
N SER A 226 15.44 -17.50 1.12
CA SER A 226 15.81 -17.34 2.52
C SER A 226 16.19 -18.67 3.17
N ILE A 227 17.20 -18.59 4.05
CA ILE A 227 17.67 -19.73 4.83
C ILE A 227 16.72 -20.05 5.98
N ASN A 228 16.52 -21.34 6.24
CA ASN A 228 15.74 -21.79 7.39
C ASN A 228 16.61 -21.76 8.65
N MET A 229 16.21 -20.95 9.62
CA MET A 229 16.85 -20.84 10.93
C MET A 229 15.79 -20.67 12.01
N HIS A 230 16.20 -20.88 13.26
CA HIS A 230 15.35 -20.59 14.40
C HIS A 230 15.58 -19.14 14.84
N VAL A 231 14.49 -18.43 15.10
CA VAL A 231 14.49 -17.07 15.65
C VAL A 231 13.62 -17.04 16.89
N THR A 232 13.97 -16.21 17.86
CA THR A 232 13.24 -16.11 19.13
C THR A 232 12.63 -14.72 19.23
N ASP A 233 11.34 -14.64 19.52
CA ASP A 233 10.67 -13.37 19.76
C ASP A 233 10.95 -12.82 21.17
N ALA A 234 10.40 -11.64 21.48
CA ALA A 234 10.64 -10.97 22.75
C ALA A 234 10.09 -11.69 23.98
N VAL A 235 9.16 -12.63 23.82
CA VAL A 235 8.59 -13.42 24.91
C VAL A 235 9.28 -14.79 25.05
N GLY A 236 10.32 -15.05 24.27
CA GLY A 236 11.09 -16.29 24.32
C GLY A 236 10.50 -17.41 23.46
N GLN A 237 9.48 -17.16 22.64
CA GLN A 237 8.92 -18.16 21.76
C GLN A 237 9.79 -18.31 20.51
N VAL A 238 10.11 -19.57 20.18
CA VAL A 238 10.99 -19.94 19.07
C VAL A 238 10.16 -20.25 17.83
N TRP A 239 10.50 -19.58 16.73
CA TRP A 239 9.88 -19.72 15.43
C TRP A 239 10.89 -20.24 14.40
N ARG A 240 10.41 -20.89 13.33
CA ARG A 240 11.21 -21.20 12.16
C ARG A 240 11.01 -20.10 11.13
N THR A 241 12.10 -19.53 10.61
CA THR A 241 12.01 -18.50 9.57
C THR A 241 11.31 -19.02 8.31
N ARG A 242 11.45 -20.31 7.99
CA ARG A 242 10.74 -20.92 6.86
C ARG A 242 9.21 -20.79 6.98
N ASP A 243 8.65 -21.03 8.16
CA ASP A 243 7.19 -20.95 8.39
C ASP A 243 6.70 -19.50 8.26
N ILE A 244 7.52 -18.54 8.72
CA ILE A 244 7.26 -17.10 8.57
C ILE A 244 7.25 -16.71 7.10
N TYR A 245 8.32 -17.01 6.35
CA TYR A 245 8.41 -16.63 4.94
C TYR A 245 7.35 -17.34 4.08
N GLU A 246 7.05 -18.61 4.36
CA GLU A 246 5.99 -19.35 3.66
C GLU A 246 4.62 -18.71 3.88
N THR A 247 4.29 -18.34 5.12
CA THR A 247 3.03 -17.68 5.43
C THR A 247 2.94 -16.30 4.80
N SER A 248 4.02 -15.51 4.84
CA SER A 248 4.11 -14.22 4.15
C SER A 248 3.91 -14.37 2.63
N ALA A 249 4.50 -15.39 2.01
CA ALA A 249 4.32 -15.67 0.58
C ALA A 249 2.88 -16.07 0.24
N ILE A 250 2.27 -16.98 1.02
CA ILE A 250 0.87 -17.40 0.84
C ILE A 250 -0.05 -16.20 0.98
N SER A 251 0.13 -15.39 2.02
CA SER A 251 -0.61 -14.14 2.22
C SER A 251 -0.49 -13.25 0.98
N ALA A 252 0.73 -12.93 0.55
CA ALA A 252 0.98 -12.06 -0.59
C ALA A 252 0.37 -12.59 -1.91
N ILE A 253 0.38 -13.90 -2.15
CA ILE A 253 -0.24 -14.52 -3.34
C ILE A 253 -1.75 -14.26 -3.36
N TYR A 254 -2.44 -14.60 -2.27
CA TYR A 254 -3.90 -14.55 -2.22
C TYR A 254 -4.47 -13.16 -1.93
N THR A 255 -3.63 -12.20 -1.58
CA THR A 255 -4.06 -10.83 -1.30
C THR A 255 -3.45 -9.84 -2.29
N MET A 256 -2.15 -9.62 -2.26
CA MET A 256 -1.50 -8.58 -3.06
C MET A 256 -1.48 -8.92 -4.56
N ILE A 257 -1.02 -10.12 -4.91
CA ILE A 257 -0.95 -10.58 -6.30
C ILE A 257 -2.37 -10.75 -6.87
N PHE A 258 -3.27 -11.37 -6.10
CA PHE A 258 -4.68 -11.51 -6.48
C PHE A 258 -5.35 -10.15 -6.77
N VAL A 259 -5.24 -9.17 -5.85
CA VAL A 259 -5.83 -7.83 -6.05
C VAL A 259 -5.23 -7.15 -7.29
N SER A 260 -3.94 -7.33 -7.54
CA SER A 260 -3.30 -6.79 -8.74
C SER A 260 -3.87 -7.39 -10.02
N ILE A 261 -4.06 -8.71 -10.07
CA ILE A 261 -4.70 -9.41 -11.20
C ILE A 261 -6.14 -8.94 -11.37
N LEU A 262 -6.90 -8.83 -10.28
CA LEU A 262 -8.27 -8.33 -10.31
C LEU A 262 -8.34 -6.91 -10.87
N ALA A 263 -7.44 -6.03 -10.44
CA ALA A 263 -7.34 -4.67 -10.95
C ALA A 263 -6.98 -4.63 -12.45
N LEU A 264 -6.07 -5.51 -12.92
CA LEU A 264 -5.78 -5.63 -14.36
C LEU A 264 -7.03 -6.04 -15.16
N VAL A 265 -7.73 -7.07 -14.70
CA VAL A 265 -8.94 -7.57 -15.38
C VAL A 265 -9.99 -6.47 -15.47
N ILE A 266 -10.25 -5.75 -14.39
CA ILE A 266 -11.21 -4.64 -14.37
C ILE A 266 -10.75 -3.52 -15.31
N LEU A 267 -9.49 -3.12 -15.25
CA LEU A 267 -8.93 -2.06 -16.07
C LEU A 267 -9.06 -2.36 -17.58
N PHE A 268 -8.71 -3.58 -18.01
CA PHE A 268 -8.82 -3.97 -19.42
C PHE A 268 -10.27 -4.17 -19.86
N ARG A 269 -11.14 -4.72 -19.00
CA ARG A 269 -12.57 -4.84 -19.27
C ARG A 269 -13.18 -3.46 -19.55
N ASP A 270 -12.92 -2.48 -18.70
CA ASP A 270 -13.51 -1.15 -18.81
C ASP A 270 -13.02 -0.41 -20.06
N GLN A 271 -11.75 -0.62 -20.46
CA GLN A 271 -11.21 -0.11 -21.73
C GLN A 271 -11.92 -0.71 -22.95
N LEU A 272 -12.19 -2.02 -22.95
CA LEU A 272 -12.92 -2.68 -24.03
C LEU A 272 -14.36 -2.15 -24.15
N VAL A 273 -15.03 -1.91 -23.01
CA VAL A 273 -16.38 -1.33 -22.98
C VAL A 273 -16.37 0.10 -23.54
N GLN A 274 -15.42 0.93 -23.12
CA GLN A 274 -15.27 2.31 -23.63
C GLN A 274 -15.04 2.34 -25.14
N LYS A 275 -14.17 1.47 -25.67
CA LYS A 275 -13.88 1.39 -27.11
C LYS A 275 -15.10 0.93 -27.93
N LYS A 276 -15.91 0.01 -27.40
CA LYS A 276 -17.16 -0.41 -28.05
C LYS A 276 -18.19 0.71 -28.04
N GLY A 277 -18.33 1.42 -26.92
CA GLY A 277 -19.26 2.54 -26.80
C GLY A 277 -18.94 3.69 -27.76
N SER A 278 -17.65 4.04 -27.91
CA SER A 278 -17.23 5.09 -28.86
C SER A 278 -17.42 4.67 -30.32
N ALA A 279 -17.16 3.41 -30.65
CA ALA A 279 -17.40 2.89 -32.00
C ALA A 279 -18.88 2.92 -32.40
N LEU A 280 -19.78 2.61 -31.46
CA LEU A 280 -21.24 2.68 -31.68
C LEU A 280 -21.72 4.12 -31.85
N ALA A 281 -21.23 5.06 -31.05
CA ALA A 281 -21.57 6.48 -31.18
C ALA A 281 -21.14 7.05 -32.54
N ASN A 282 -19.90 6.76 -32.99
CA ASN A 282 -19.41 7.21 -34.28
C ASN A 282 -20.20 6.63 -35.47
N LEU A 283 -20.74 5.41 -35.34
CA LEU A 283 -21.59 4.80 -36.36
C LEU A 283 -22.99 5.44 -36.44
N GLN A 284 -23.52 5.93 -35.31
CA GLN A 284 -24.79 6.67 -35.29
C GLN A 284 -24.62 8.05 -35.94
N ASP A 285 -23.57 8.80 -35.58
CA ASP A 285 -23.28 10.12 -36.15
C ASP A 285 -22.97 10.06 -37.66
N SER A 286 -22.52 8.92 -38.19
CA SER A 286 -22.25 8.73 -39.62
C SER A 286 -23.49 8.44 -40.48
N LYS A 287 -24.64 8.16 -39.85
CA LYS A 287 -25.91 7.83 -40.51
C LYS A 287 -26.88 9.01 -40.57
N ASP A 288 -26.58 10.09 -39.86
CA ASP A 288 -27.30 11.38 -39.87
C ASP A 288 -26.56 12.41 -40.74
#